data_AF-A0AAW2IW06-F1
#
_entry.id   AF-A0AAW2IW06-F1
#
_cell.length_a   1.000
_cell.length_b   1.000
_cell.length_c   1.000
_cell.angle_alpha   90.00
_cell.angle_beta   90.00
_cell.angle_gamma   90.00
#
_symmetry.space_group_name_H-M   'P 1'
#
loop_
_entity.id
_entity.type
_entity.pdbx_description
1 polymer ?
#
loop_
_entity_poly.entity_id
_entity_poly.type
_entity_poly.pdbx_seq_one_letter_code
_entity_poly.pdbx_strand_id
1 'polypeptide(L)'
;MQDDPDCVYTVYVRTGSIIKGGTDSNISLTLYDAKGYGIRINNLEAWGGLMGPGYNYFERGNLDIFSGRGPCLTGPVCAMNLTSDGTGSGHGWYCNYVEVTTTGIHQQCAQETFTVEQWLATDTSPYELTAIRNYCSSEKKNRVVDGSDSSLLSVM
;
A
#
# COMPACT_ATOMS: atom_id res chain seq x y z
N MET A 1 21.02 8.58 21.98
CA MET A 1 20.50 7.77 20.86
C MET A 1 19.01 8.05 20.84
N GLN A 2 18.55 8.81 19.85
CA GLN A 2 17.13 9.11 19.73
C GLN A 2 16.57 7.94 18.92
N ASP A 3 15.82 7.06 19.58
CA ASP A 3 15.12 5.98 18.89
C ASP A 3 14.18 6.64 17.88
N ASP A 4 14.31 6.30 16.60
CA ASP A 4 13.38 6.78 15.58
C ASP A 4 11.96 6.37 16.02
N PRO A 5 10.96 7.25 15.91
CA PRO A 5 9.62 6.92 16.37
C PRO A 5 9.06 5.74 15.57
N ASP A 6 8.51 4.77 16.28
CA ASP A 6 7.74 3.69 15.69
C ASP A 6 6.32 4.15 15.38
N CYS A 7 5.85 3.84 14.18
CA CYS A 7 4.48 4.00 13.74
C CYS A 7 3.79 2.63 13.69
N VAL A 8 2.48 2.60 13.91
CA VAL A 8 1.64 1.43 13.69
C VAL A 8 1.04 1.54 12.30
N TYR A 9 1.19 0.46 11.55
CA TYR A 9 0.61 0.29 10.22
C TYR A 9 -0.41 -0.84 10.31
N THR A 10 -1.64 -0.56 9.91
CA THR A 10 -2.70 -1.55 9.77
C THR A 10 -3.02 -1.70 8.29
N VAL A 11 -2.92 -2.92 7.78
CA VAL A 11 -3.08 -3.27 6.37
C VAL A 11 -4.31 -4.15 6.23
N TYR A 12 -5.21 -3.76 5.34
CA TYR A 12 -6.37 -4.54 4.94
C TYR A 12 -6.17 -5.00 3.50
N VAL A 13 -6.24 -6.31 3.28
CA VAL A 13 -6.08 -6.90 1.95
C VAL A 13 -7.39 -7.55 1.55
N ARG A 14 -7.95 -7.10 0.43
CA ARG A 14 -9.14 -7.73 -0.16
C ARG A 14 -8.73 -8.65 -1.29
N THR A 15 -8.91 -9.94 -1.11
CA THR A 15 -8.83 -10.91 -2.20
C THR A 15 -10.11 -10.87 -3.02
N GLY A 16 -10.00 -10.86 -4.35
CA GLY A 16 -11.17 -10.84 -5.22
C GLY A 16 -12.00 -12.11 -5.14
N SER A 17 -13.26 -12.01 -5.55
CA SER A 17 -14.22 -13.13 -5.55
C SER A 17 -14.18 -13.99 -6.82
N ILE A 18 -13.24 -13.71 -7.73
CA ILE A 18 -13.06 -14.48 -8.98
C ILE A 18 -12.67 -15.93 -8.68
N ILE A 19 -13.11 -16.86 -9.54
CA ILE A 19 -12.79 -18.28 -9.43
C ILE A 19 -11.25 -18.45 -9.35
N LYS A 20 -10.79 -19.22 -8.35
CA LYS A 20 -9.37 -19.42 -8.03
C LYS A 20 -8.59 -18.15 -7.67
N GLY A 21 -9.28 -17.09 -7.20
CA GLY A 21 -8.63 -15.84 -6.83
C GLY A 21 -7.83 -15.87 -5.52
N GLY A 22 -7.85 -16.96 -4.74
CA GLY A 22 -7.09 -17.10 -3.49
C GLY A 22 -5.71 -17.72 -3.70
N THR A 23 -4.84 -17.66 -2.69
CA THR A 23 -3.47 -18.18 -2.77
C THR A 23 -2.94 -18.68 -1.41
N ASP A 24 -2.05 -19.66 -1.47
CA ASP A 24 -1.23 -20.14 -0.33
C ASP A 24 0.20 -19.54 -0.35
N SER A 25 0.49 -18.61 -1.26
CA SER A 25 1.80 -17.97 -1.39
C SER A 25 2.10 -17.01 -0.23
N ASN A 26 3.39 -16.76 0.04
CA ASN A 26 3.75 -15.68 0.97
C ASN A 26 3.60 -14.33 0.29
N ILE A 27 2.88 -13.42 0.95
CA ILE A 27 2.65 -12.06 0.45
C ILE A 27 3.53 -11.06 1.20
N SER A 28 4.33 -10.32 0.44
CA SER A 28 5.16 -9.23 0.92
C SER A 28 4.61 -7.89 0.47
N LEU A 29 4.85 -6.84 1.27
CA LEU A 29 4.38 -5.49 1.01
C LEU A 29 5.49 -4.51 1.34
N THR A 30 5.81 -3.62 0.40
CA THR A 30 6.64 -2.45 0.69
C THR A 30 5.81 -1.19 0.51
N LEU A 31 5.86 -0.29 1.49
CA LEU A 31 5.14 0.98 1.47
C LEU A 31 6.13 2.13 1.38
N TYR A 32 5.77 3.21 0.69
CA TYR A 32 6.61 4.39 0.54
C TYR A 32 5.83 5.68 0.76
N ASP A 33 6.53 6.70 1.25
CA ASP A 33 6.08 8.09 1.25
C ASP A 33 6.54 8.84 -0.01
N ALA A 34 6.12 10.09 -0.14
CA ALA A 34 6.42 10.93 -1.31
C ALA A 34 7.91 11.27 -1.48
N LYS A 35 8.74 11.05 -0.45
CA LYS A 35 10.20 11.24 -0.52
C LYS A 35 10.94 9.95 -0.87
N GLY A 36 10.21 8.84 -1.02
CA GLY A 36 10.78 7.53 -1.33
C GLY A 36 11.31 6.77 -0.11
N TYR A 37 11.10 7.28 1.12
CA TYR A 37 11.35 6.48 2.31
C TYR A 37 10.28 5.41 2.42
N GLY A 38 10.67 4.19 2.79
CA GLY A 38 9.75 3.07 2.82
C GLY A 38 10.04 2.03 3.88
N ILE A 39 9.00 1.24 4.16
CA ILE A 39 9.03 0.09 5.06
C ILE A 39 8.75 -1.17 4.26
N ARG A 40 9.60 -2.19 4.41
CA ARG A 40 9.45 -3.50 3.77
C ARG A 40 8.96 -4.54 4.78
N ILE A 41 7.83 -5.14 4.48
CA ILE A 41 7.23 -6.26 5.21
C ILE A 41 7.42 -7.50 4.34
N ASN A 42 8.29 -8.42 4.79
CA ASN A 42 8.67 -9.59 4.00
C ASN A 42 7.57 -10.67 3.95
N ASN A 43 6.72 -10.74 4.97
CA ASN A 43 5.59 -11.65 5.06
C ASN A 43 4.51 -10.99 5.93
N LEU A 44 3.36 -10.66 5.34
CA LEU A 44 2.27 -9.97 6.03
C LEU A 44 1.70 -10.79 7.20
N GLU A 45 1.47 -12.09 6.99
CA GLU A 45 0.93 -12.99 8.01
C GLU A 45 1.85 -13.06 9.22
N ALA A 46 3.13 -13.36 8.99
CA ALA A 46 4.11 -13.50 10.07
C ALA A 46 4.43 -12.16 10.76
N TRP A 47 4.28 -11.03 10.05
CA TRP A 47 4.54 -9.70 10.61
C TRP A 47 3.46 -9.25 11.59
N GLY A 48 2.19 -9.60 11.34
CA GLY A 48 1.11 -9.14 12.21
C GLY A 48 -0.29 -9.59 11.83
N GLY A 49 -0.49 -10.82 11.33
CA GLY A 49 -1.82 -11.35 11.03
C GLY A 49 -2.77 -11.31 12.24
N LEU A 50 -3.97 -10.76 12.03
CA LEU A 50 -4.96 -10.52 13.08
C LEU A 50 -6.20 -11.43 13.03
N MET A 51 -6.22 -12.43 12.14
CA MET A 51 -7.39 -13.28 11.93
C MET A 51 -7.43 -14.52 12.87
N GLY A 52 -6.41 -14.68 13.70
CA GLY A 52 -6.29 -15.76 14.68
C GLY A 52 -5.43 -16.94 14.20
N PRO A 53 -5.09 -17.87 15.11
CA PRO A 53 -4.20 -18.98 14.82
C PRO A 53 -4.84 -19.98 13.84
N GLY A 54 -4.07 -20.41 12.83
CA GLY A 54 -4.50 -21.38 11.84
C GLY A 54 -5.54 -20.85 10.83
N TYR A 55 -5.77 -19.55 10.80
CA TYR A 55 -6.59 -18.92 9.77
C TYR A 55 -5.89 -18.99 8.42
N ASN A 56 -6.62 -19.35 7.36
CA ASN A 56 -6.09 -19.37 6.01
C ASN A 56 -6.25 -17.99 5.35
N TYR A 57 -5.14 -17.26 5.24
CA TYR A 57 -5.09 -15.92 4.68
C TYR A 57 -5.16 -15.94 3.15
N PHE A 58 -5.54 -14.80 2.57
CA PHE A 58 -5.55 -14.54 1.13
C PHE A 58 -6.49 -15.44 0.33
N GLU A 59 -7.51 -16.02 0.97
CA GLU A 59 -8.51 -16.84 0.32
C GLU A 59 -9.54 -16.03 -0.47
N ARG A 60 -10.14 -16.68 -1.49
CA ARG A 60 -11.07 -16.03 -2.42
C ARG A 60 -12.19 -15.29 -1.69
N GLY A 61 -12.28 -13.99 -1.92
CA GLY A 61 -13.32 -13.12 -1.39
C GLY A 61 -13.10 -12.62 0.05
N ASN A 62 -12.04 -13.08 0.73
CA ASN A 62 -11.72 -12.67 2.10
C ASN A 62 -11.22 -11.24 2.16
N LEU A 63 -11.48 -10.62 3.31
CA LEU A 63 -10.83 -9.40 3.76
C LEU A 63 -9.95 -9.78 4.94
N ASP A 64 -8.64 -9.66 4.75
CA ASP A 64 -7.65 -10.05 5.75
C ASP A 64 -6.97 -8.82 6.33
N ILE A 65 -6.70 -8.87 7.64
CA ILE A 65 -6.22 -7.72 8.41
C ILE A 65 -4.87 -8.07 9.05
N PHE A 66 -3.92 -7.16 8.89
CA PHE A 66 -2.58 -7.26 9.47
C PHE A 66 -2.28 -5.96 10.20
N SER A 67 -1.58 -6.02 11.33
CA SER A 67 -1.10 -4.82 12.01
C SER A 67 0.24 -5.05 12.67
N GLY A 68 1.16 -4.11 12.48
CA GLY A 68 2.49 -4.19 13.06
C GLY A 68 3.14 -2.83 13.23
N ARG A 69 4.26 -2.81 13.94
CA ARG A 69 5.09 -1.62 14.12
C ARG A 69 6.23 -1.61 13.11
N GLY A 70 6.67 -0.41 12.76
CA GLY A 70 7.93 -0.18 12.08
C GLY A 70 8.28 1.31 12.08
N PRO A 71 9.42 1.68 11.46
CA PRO A 71 9.87 3.07 11.43
C PRO A 71 8.79 3.98 10.86
N CYS A 72 8.54 5.11 11.50
CA CYS A 72 7.65 6.11 10.95
C CYS A 72 8.17 6.65 9.62
N LEU A 73 7.31 6.67 8.60
CA LEU A 73 7.59 7.43 7.37
C LEU A 73 7.57 8.94 7.65
N THR A 74 8.15 9.71 6.72
CA THR A 74 8.24 11.17 6.86
C THR A 74 6.97 11.90 6.39
N GLY A 75 6.00 11.15 5.88
CA GLY A 75 4.71 11.61 5.42
C GLY A 75 3.74 10.43 5.21
N PRO A 76 2.52 10.70 4.71
CA PRO A 76 1.55 9.64 4.45
C PRO A 76 2.09 8.65 3.41
N VAL A 77 1.71 7.38 3.58
CA VAL A 77 1.92 6.34 2.57
C VAL A 77 1.19 6.75 1.30
N CYS A 78 1.88 6.73 0.17
CA CYS A 78 1.30 7.09 -1.12
C CYS A 78 1.77 6.19 -2.27
N ALA A 79 2.67 5.24 -2.00
CA ALA A 79 3.00 4.20 -2.95
C ALA A 79 3.19 2.85 -2.26
N MET A 80 2.92 1.78 -2.99
CA MET A 80 3.13 0.41 -2.55
C MET A 80 3.74 -0.46 -3.63
N ASN A 81 4.44 -1.50 -3.18
CA ASN A 81 4.82 -2.68 -3.96
C ASN A 81 4.29 -3.91 -3.22
N LEU A 82 3.27 -4.54 -3.78
CA LEU A 82 2.68 -5.79 -3.29
C LEU A 82 3.25 -6.94 -4.12
N THR A 83 3.82 -7.96 -3.48
CA THR A 83 4.48 -9.07 -4.19
C THR A 83 4.11 -10.41 -3.58
N SER A 84 3.66 -11.35 -4.42
CA SER A 84 3.54 -12.77 -4.11
C SER A 84 4.88 -13.47 -4.40
N ASP A 85 5.28 -14.42 -3.57
CA ASP A 85 6.43 -15.28 -3.89
C ASP A 85 6.12 -16.40 -4.90
N GLY A 86 4.83 -16.57 -5.26
CA GLY A 86 4.38 -17.56 -6.24
C GLY A 86 4.56 -19.01 -5.79
N THR A 87 4.70 -19.26 -4.49
CA THR A 87 4.84 -20.61 -3.93
C THR A 87 3.49 -21.23 -3.57
N GLY A 88 3.47 -22.54 -3.29
CA GLY A 88 2.28 -23.25 -2.84
C GLY A 88 1.35 -23.76 -3.96
N SER A 89 0.35 -24.52 -3.56
CA SER A 89 -0.79 -24.86 -4.42
C SER A 89 -1.64 -23.61 -4.66
N GLY A 90 -2.12 -23.40 -5.89
CA GLY A 90 -2.91 -22.19 -6.17
C GLY A 90 -2.10 -20.89 -6.05
N HIS A 91 -0.84 -20.90 -6.49
CA HIS A 91 0.07 -19.75 -6.43
C HIS A 91 -0.47 -18.46 -7.09
N GLY A 92 -1.36 -18.58 -8.08
CA GLY A 92 -1.97 -17.43 -8.73
C GLY A 92 -2.99 -16.74 -7.83
N TRP A 93 -2.75 -15.47 -7.52
CA TRP A 93 -3.59 -14.70 -6.61
C TRP A 93 -4.29 -13.55 -7.32
N TYR A 94 -5.58 -13.31 -7.06
CA TYR A 94 -6.25 -12.10 -7.55
C TYR A 94 -6.52 -11.15 -6.38
N CYS A 95 -5.73 -10.08 -6.31
CA CYS A 95 -5.91 -9.04 -5.32
C CYS A 95 -6.85 -7.95 -5.86
N ASN A 96 -7.85 -7.57 -5.07
CA ASN A 96 -8.77 -6.48 -5.42
C ASN A 96 -8.22 -5.12 -4.96
N TYR A 97 -7.93 -4.96 -3.67
CA TYR A 97 -7.32 -3.74 -3.14
C TYR A 97 -6.49 -4.01 -1.88
N VAL A 98 -5.61 -3.07 -1.57
CA VAL A 98 -4.90 -2.97 -0.28
C VAL A 98 -5.19 -1.60 0.31
N GLU A 99 -5.70 -1.56 1.53
CA GLU A 99 -5.86 -0.32 2.30
C GLU A 99 -4.85 -0.29 3.44
N VAL A 100 -4.22 0.86 3.66
CA VAL A 100 -3.23 1.06 4.71
C VAL A 100 -3.65 2.22 5.58
N THR A 101 -3.72 1.98 6.89
CA THR A 101 -3.83 3.03 7.90
C THR A 101 -2.51 3.16 8.65
N THR A 102 -2.00 4.38 8.78
CA THR A 102 -0.79 4.68 9.54
C THR A 102 -1.13 5.59 10.71
N THR A 103 -0.62 5.25 11.89
CA THR A 103 -0.75 6.06 13.11
C THR A 103 0.60 6.16 13.82
N GLY A 104 0.90 7.31 14.42
CA GLY A 104 2.18 7.54 15.10
C GLY A 104 2.08 8.65 16.12
N ILE A 105 3.01 8.66 17.08
CA ILE A 105 3.08 9.72 18.08
C ILE A 105 3.46 11.03 17.37
N HIS A 106 2.65 12.07 17.56
CA HIS A 106 2.78 13.37 16.89
C HIS A 106 2.72 13.31 15.34
N GLN A 107 2.23 12.22 14.77
CA GLN A 107 1.92 12.10 13.34
C GLN A 107 0.41 12.15 13.13
N GLN A 108 -0.03 12.76 12.04
CA GLN A 108 -1.45 12.68 11.66
C GLN A 108 -1.78 11.26 11.20
N CYS A 109 -2.90 10.73 11.68
CA CYS A 109 -3.43 9.48 11.15
C CYS A 109 -3.70 9.67 9.65
N ALA A 110 -3.23 8.72 8.85
CA ALA A 110 -3.42 8.73 7.39
C ALA A 110 -3.96 7.38 6.96
N GLN A 111 -4.78 7.39 5.91
CA GLN A 111 -5.33 6.20 5.27
C GLN A 111 -5.16 6.36 3.77
N GLU A 112 -4.72 5.30 3.09
CA GLU A 112 -4.57 5.26 1.64
C GLU A 112 -5.09 3.92 1.11
N THR A 113 -5.82 3.95 0.01
CA THR A 113 -6.37 2.74 -0.64
C THR A 113 -5.77 2.57 -2.01
N PHE A 114 -5.10 1.44 -2.22
CA PHE A 114 -4.51 1.06 -3.49
C PHE A 114 -5.39 0.03 -4.19
N THR A 115 -6.08 0.45 -5.25
CA THR A 115 -6.79 -0.48 -6.15
C THR A 115 -5.77 -1.32 -6.92
N VAL A 116 -5.87 -2.64 -6.78
CA VAL A 116 -4.99 -3.60 -7.45
C VAL A 116 -5.67 -4.18 -8.68
N GLU A 117 -6.81 -4.87 -8.49
CA GLU A 117 -7.61 -5.53 -9.55
C GLU A 117 -6.78 -6.32 -10.57
N GLN A 118 -5.80 -7.08 -10.08
CA GLN A 118 -4.77 -7.70 -10.90
C GLN A 118 -4.48 -9.13 -10.39
N TRP A 119 -4.22 -10.04 -11.32
CA TRP A 119 -3.59 -11.32 -11.00
C TRP A 119 -2.11 -11.12 -10.68
N LEU A 120 -1.68 -11.56 -9.50
CA LEU A 120 -0.29 -11.76 -9.14
C LEU A 120 0.01 -13.24 -9.37
N ALA A 121 0.37 -13.59 -10.61
CA ALA A 121 0.51 -14.95 -11.09
C ALA A 121 1.48 -15.01 -12.27
N THR A 122 2.15 -16.15 -12.48
CA THR A 122 2.99 -16.38 -13.68
C THR A 122 2.26 -17.12 -14.79
N ASP A 123 1.11 -17.70 -14.51
CA ASP A 123 0.30 -18.49 -15.44
C ASP A 123 -0.92 -17.75 -15.98
N THR A 124 -1.17 -16.53 -15.49
CA THR A 124 -2.34 -15.71 -15.83
C THR A 124 -1.91 -14.27 -16.05
N SER A 125 -2.39 -13.63 -17.13
CA SER A 125 -2.13 -12.22 -17.45
C SER A 125 -2.40 -11.31 -16.24
N PRO A 126 -1.49 -10.39 -15.88
CA PRO A 126 -0.35 -9.89 -16.66
C PRO A 126 0.94 -10.73 -16.59
N TYR A 127 0.93 -11.92 -16.00
CA TYR A 127 2.11 -12.79 -15.81
C TYR A 127 3.17 -12.17 -14.88
N GLU A 128 2.73 -11.34 -13.95
CA GLU A 128 3.57 -10.67 -12.95
C GLU A 128 3.20 -11.15 -11.56
N LEU A 129 4.19 -11.35 -10.68
CA LEU A 129 3.97 -11.65 -9.26
C LEU A 129 3.94 -10.39 -8.39
N THR A 130 3.99 -9.21 -9.00
CA THR A 130 4.11 -7.93 -8.31
C THR A 130 3.06 -6.95 -8.84
N ALA A 131 2.49 -6.15 -7.95
CA ALA A 131 1.68 -4.99 -8.29
C ALA A 131 2.26 -3.74 -7.61
N ILE A 132 2.69 -2.77 -8.42
CA ILE A 132 3.16 -1.46 -7.94
C ILE A 132 2.06 -0.43 -8.16
N ARG A 133 1.75 0.36 -7.14
CA ARG A 133 0.86 1.53 -7.25
C ARG A 133 1.58 2.73 -6.65
N ASN A 134 1.65 3.82 -7.41
CA ASN A 134 2.30 5.05 -6.97
C ASN A 134 1.33 6.23 -7.17
N TYR A 135 0.76 6.69 -6.07
CA TYR A 135 -0.14 7.83 -5.98
C TYR A 135 0.54 9.03 -5.32
N CYS A 136 1.85 8.96 -5.06
CA CYS A 136 2.62 10.08 -4.57
C CYS A 136 2.55 11.20 -5.61
N SER A 137 1.81 12.26 -5.29
CA SER A 137 1.59 13.38 -6.20
C SER A 137 2.93 13.98 -6.66
N SER A 138 3.20 14.00 -7.96
CA SER A 138 4.08 15.02 -8.55
C SER A 138 3.41 16.40 -8.63
N GLU A 139 2.13 16.50 -8.24
CA GLU A 139 1.22 17.62 -8.51
C GLU A 139 0.90 18.46 -7.25
N LYS A 140 1.91 19.16 -6.74
CA LYS A 140 1.75 20.53 -6.16
C LYS A 140 2.86 21.47 -6.66
N LYS A 141 3.36 21.26 -7.88
CA LYS A 141 4.34 22.17 -8.50
C LYS A 141 3.76 23.17 -9.51
N ASN A 142 2.47 23.14 -9.87
CA ASN A 142 1.87 24.12 -10.81
C ASN A 142 0.42 24.51 -10.46
N ARG A 143 0.18 25.00 -9.25
CA ARG A 143 -0.97 25.89 -8.96
C ARG A 143 -0.53 27.07 -8.09
N VAL A 144 0.50 27.80 -8.56
CA VAL A 144 0.54 29.24 -8.34
C VAL A 144 -0.13 29.82 -9.58
N VAL A 145 -1.45 29.93 -9.54
CA VAL A 145 -2.11 30.92 -10.38
C VAL A 145 -1.77 32.24 -9.73
N ASP A 146 -1.06 33.04 -10.52
CA ASP A 146 -0.51 34.34 -10.22
C ASP A 146 -1.51 35.21 -9.47
N GLY A 147 -1.07 35.75 -8.34
CA GLY A 147 -1.91 36.38 -7.35
C GLY A 147 -1.26 37.62 -6.77
N SER A 148 -0.57 38.43 -7.58
CA SER A 148 -0.36 39.86 -7.35
C SER A 148 0.45 40.48 -8.49
N ASP A 149 -0.19 41.23 -9.39
CA ASP A 149 0.24 42.62 -9.54
C ASP A 149 -0.92 43.52 -9.94
N SER A 150 -1.10 44.56 -9.15
CA SER A 150 -2.02 45.66 -9.38
C SER A 150 -1.16 46.91 -9.53
N SER A 151 -0.93 47.39 -10.76
CA SER A 151 -0.66 48.81 -10.99
C SER A 151 -0.83 49.23 -12.46
N LEU A 152 -1.85 50.08 -12.66
CA LEU A 152 -1.90 51.31 -13.46
C LEU A 152 -0.88 51.56 -14.60
N LEU A 153 -1.39 51.91 -15.79
CA LEU A 153 -0.97 53.01 -16.71
C LEU A 153 -1.88 52.95 -17.97
N SER A 154 -2.94 53.75 -18.11
CA SER A 154 -3.04 55.14 -18.59
C SER A 154 -2.92 55.34 -20.13
N VAL A 155 -4.00 55.88 -20.71
CA VAL A 155 -4.15 56.70 -21.97
C VAL A 155 -3.85 56.04 -23.33
N MET A 156 -4.88 55.86 -24.19
CA MET A 156 -5.37 56.80 -25.22
C MET A 156 -6.76 56.40 -25.70
#